data_AF-A0AAD8F4D6-F1
#
_entry.id   AF-A0AAD8F4D6-F1
#
_cell.length_a   1.000
_cell.length_b   1.000
_cell.length_c   1.000
_cell.angle_alpha   90.00
_cell.angle_beta   90.00
_cell.angle_gamma   90.00
#
_symmetry.space_group_name_H-M   'P 1'
#
loop_
_entity.id
_entity.type
_entity.pdbx_description
1 polymer ?
#
loop_
_entity_poly.entity_id
_entity_poly.type
_entity_poly.pdbx_seq_one_letter_code
_entity_poly.pdbx_strand_id
1 'polypeptide(L)'
;MAMLECTAIAMLECTAIAMLECKAIAMLGCTAIAMLECTAIAMLECTAVAMLECTAIAMLECTAMAMLECTAIAMLECTAIAMLECKAIAMLECTAIAMLECKAIAMLGCTAIAMLECTAIAMLECTAVAMLECTAIAMLECTAIAMLECTAIAMLECTAMAMLECTAMAMLECTAIAMLECTAVAMLECTAIAMLECTAMAMLECTAIAMLECTAMAMLECTAMAMLECTAKSDLIITQAFVTKNEPLLRNRFQKSLLNIDIDLVMLI
;
A
#
# COMPACT_ATOMS: atom_id res chain seq x y z
N MET A 1 -27.97 -27.89 16.79
CA MET A 1 -27.06 -27.46 17.88
C MET A 1 -27.77 -26.33 18.61
N ALA A 2 -27.76 -26.34 19.95
CA ALA A 2 -28.38 -25.26 20.71
C ALA A 2 -27.47 -24.01 20.62
N MET A 3 -28.06 -22.88 20.23
CA MET A 3 -27.44 -21.57 20.38
C MET A 3 -27.39 -21.22 21.86
N LEU A 4 -26.23 -20.76 22.35
CA LEU A 4 -26.11 -20.26 23.71
C LEU A 4 -26.26 -18.74 23.66
N GLU A 5 -27.27 -18.21 24.35
CA GLU A 5 -27.50 -16.77 24.48
C GLU A 5 -27.05 -16.28 25.87
N CYS A 6 -26.35 -15.15 25.94
CA CYS A 6 -26.00 -14.52 27.21
C CYS A 6 -26.08 -12.99 27.20
N THR A 7 -26.30 -12.43 28.39
CA THR A 7 -26.14 -10.98 28.59
C THR A 7 -24.68 -10.60 28.83
N ALA A 8 -23.95 -11.39 29.62
CA ALA A 8 -22.55 -11.13 29.91
C ALA A 8 -21.80 -12.41 30.24
N ILE A 9 -20.54 -12.47 29.80
CA ILE A 9 -19.52 -13.42 30.26
C ILE A 9 -18.40 -12.62 30.91
N ALA A 10 -18.13 -12.90 32.19
CA ALA A 10 -16.97 -12.31 32.87
C ALA A 10 -15.67 -13.03 32.47
N MET A 11 -15.70 -14.36 32.43
CA MET A 11 -14.59 -15.21 32.01
C MET A 11 -15.15 -16.55 31.57
N LEU A 12 -14.69 -17.07 30.44
CA LEU A 12 -15.00 -18.41 29.98
C LEU A 12 -13.77 -19.02 29.29
N GLU A 13 -13.42 -20.24 29.68
CA GLU A 13 -12.47 -21.08 28.96
C GLU A 13 -13.21 -22.28 28.36
N CYS A 14 -12.94 -22.59 27.09
CA CYS A 14 -13.57 -23.71 26.40
C CYS A 14 -12.67 -24.38 25.37
N THR A 15 -13.02 -25.62 25.02
CA THR A 15 -12.42 -26.30 23.86
C THR A 15 -13.13 -25.92 22.58
N ALA A 16 -14.47 -25.82 22.60
CA ALA A 16 -15.24 -25.53 21.41
C ALA A 16 -16.54 -24.76 21.72
N ILE A 17 -16.85 -23.79 20.87
CA ILE A 17 -18.15 -23.13 20.77
C ILE A 17 -18.69 -23.38 19.36
N ALA A 18 -19.89 -23.97 19.29
CA ALA A 18 -20.59 -24.11 18.02
C ALA A 18 -21.28 -22.80 17.62
N MET A 19 -22.07 -22.20 18.52
CA MET A 19 -22.75 -20.92 18.33
C MET A 19 -22.88 -20.23 19.70
N LEU A 20 -22.44 -18.98 19.79
CA LEU A 20 -22.60 -18.13 20.98
C LEU A 20 -23.06 -16.74 20.55
N GLU A 21 -24.16 -16.27 21.13
CA GLU A 21 -24.60 -14.89 21.03
C GLU A 21 -24.50 -14.25 22.41
N CYS A 22 -23.75 -13.16 22.54
CA CYS A 22 -23.61 -12.48 23.83
C CYS A 22 -23.55 -10.97 23.69
N LYS A 23 -24.17 -10.22 24.60
CA LYS A 23 -24.00 -8.74 24.55
C LYS A 23 -22.60 -8.31 24.94
N ALA A 24 -22.03 -8.89 25.99
CA ALA A 24 -20.71 -8.48 26.48
C ALA A 24 -19.86 -9.68 26.92
N ILE A 25 -18.60 -9.69 26.50
CA ILE A 25 -17.60 -10.67 26.90
C ILE A 25 -16.40 -9.91 27.43
N ALA A 26 -16.10 -10.05 28.71
CA ALA A 26 -14.89 -9.46 29.29
C ALA A 26 -13.65 -10.28 28.92
N MET A 27 -13.74 -11.62 29.02
CA MET A 27 -12.66 -12.52 28.61
C MET A 27 -13.22 -13.84 28.10
N LEU A 28 -12.78 -14.26 26.92
CA LEU A 28 -13.09 -15.58 26.36
C LEU A 28 -11.81 -16.20 25.80
N GLY A 29 -11.43 -17.36 26.34
CA GLY A 29 -10.39 -18.23 25.80
C GLY A 29 -11.04 -19.46 25.20
N CYS A 30 -10.85 -19.73 23.90
CA CYS A 30 -11.39 -20.94 23.31
C CYS A 30 -10.52 -21.51 22.19
N THR A 31 -10.34 -22.84 22.14
CA THR A 31 -9.57 -23.43 21.03
C THR A 31 -10.27 -23.23 19.69
N ALA A 32 -11.57 -23.52 19.60
CA ALA A 32 -12.32 -23.41 18.35
C ALA A 32 -13.67 -22.72 18.54
N ILE A 33 -13.97 -21.74 17.69
CA ILE A 33 -15.26 -21.04 17.64
C ILE A 33 -15.79 -21.16 16.22
N ALA A 34 -16.92 -21.83 16.03
CA ALA A 34 -17.55 -21.90 14.72
C ALA A 34 -18.33 -20.59 14.41
N MET A 35 -19.06 -20.05 15.38
CA MET A 35 -19.77 -18.78 15.24
C MET A 35 -19.85 -18.05 16.58
N LEU A 36 -19.49 -16.77 16.58
CA LEU A 36 -19.64 -15.87 17.72
C LEU A 36 -20.21 -14.53 17.26
N GLU A 37 -21.35 -14.16 17.81
CA GLU A 37 -21.95 -12.83 17.65
C GLU A 37 -21.87 -12.08 18.98
N CYS A 38 -21.34 -10.85 18.96
CA CYS A 38 -21.21 -10.08 20.18
C CYS A 38 -21.35 -8.56 19.99
N THR A 39 -21.90 -7.84 20.96
CA THR A 39 -21.83 -6.37 20.92
C THR A 39 -20.44 -5.87 21.34
N ALA A 40 -19.87 -6.42 22.41
CA ALA A 40 -18.58 -5.96 22.92
C ALA A 40 -17.73 -7.10 23.48
N ILE A 41 -16.50 -7.20 22.98
CA ILE A 41 -15.47 -8.12 23.48
C ILE A 41 -14.32 -7.28 24.01
N ALA A 42 -13.98 -7.43 25.29
CA ALA A 42 -12.78 -6.80 25.84
C ALA A 42 -11.53 -7.61 25.49
N MET A 43 -11.57 -8.94 25.63
CA MET A 43 -10.48 -9.83 25.25
C MET A 43 -11.01 -11.16 24.69
N LEU A 44 -10.54 -11.54 23.51
CA LEU A 44 -10.75 -12.85 22.91
C LEU A 44 -9.41 -13.47 22.53
N GLU A 45 -9.13 -14.65 23.07
CA GLU A 45 -7.98 -15.48 22.71
C GLU A 45 -8.49 -16.80 22.14
N CYS A 46 -8.01 -17.18 20.95
CA CYS A 46 -8.46 -18.39 20.30
C CYS A 46 -7.47 -19.00 19.31
N THR A 47 -7.58 -20.30 19.05
CA THR A 47 -6.77 -20.93 18.00
C THR A 47 -7.42 -20.76 16.63
N ALA A 48 -8.73 -21.03 16.54
CA ALA A 48 -9.44 -20.96 15.27
C ALA A 48 -10.85 -20.37 15.45
N VAL A 49 -11.20 -19.45 14.56
CA VAL A 49 -12.54 -18.86 14.46
C VAL A 49 -13.00 -18.95 13.02
N ALA A 50 -14.16 -19.58 12.79
CA ALA A 50 -14.74 -19.65 11.46
C ALA A 50 -15.53 -18.37 11.12
N MET A 51 -16.30 -17.83 12.08
CA MET A 51 -17.04 -16.59 11.91
C MET A 51 -17.14 -15.82 13.23
N LEU A 52 -16.77 -14.55 13.20
CA LEU A 52 -16.95 -13.60 14.30
C LEU A 52 -17.58 -12.31 13.78
N GLU A 53 -18.75 -11.98 14.31
CA GLU A 53 -19.40 -10.70 14.10
C GLU A 53 -19.39 -9.92 15.41
N CYS A 54 -18.81 -8.72 15.42
CA CYS A 54 -18.79 -7.91 16.63
C CYS A 54 -18.93 -6.41 16.39
N THR A 55 -19.61 -5.68 17.27
CA THR A 55 -19.60 -4.21 17.16
C THR A 55 -18.28 -3.61 17.62
N ALA A 56 -17.72 -4.08 18.74
CA ALA A 56 -16.47 -3.54 19.28
C ALA A 56 -15.60 -4.63 19.90
N ILE A 57 -14.34 -4.69 19.48
CA ILE A 57 -13.33 -5.57 20.06
C ILE A 57 -12.17 -4.72 20.57
N ALA A 58 -11.83 -4.84 21.85
CA ALA A 58 -10.68 -4.14 22.39
C ALA A 58 -9.37 -4.90 22.11
N MET A 59 -9.35 -6.22 22.32
CA MET A 59 -8.19 -7.07 22.01
C MET A 59 -8.66 -8.42 21.44
N LEU A 60 -8.06 -8.81 20.32
CA LEU A 60 -8.25 -10.14 19.72
C LEU A 60 -6.90 -10.75 19.39
N GLU A 61 -6.67 -11.94 19.91
CA GLU A 61 -5.53 -12.78 19.54
C GLU A 61 -6.06 -14.10 18.94
N CYS A 62 -5.63 -14.40 17.71
CA CYS A 62 -6.06 -15.62 17.03
C CYS A 62 -4.98 -16.24 16.16
N THR A 63 -4.88 -17.57 16.10
CA THR A 63 -4.01 -18.21 15.08
C THR A 63 -4.65 -18.16 13.70
N ALA A 64 -5.93 -18.52 13.57
CA ALA A 64 -6.61 -18.60 12.28
C ALA A 64 -8.03 -18.04 12.32
N MET A 65 -8.27 -16.98 11.56
CA MET A 65 -9.56 -16.32 11.39
C MET A 65 -10.06 -16.52 9.96
N ALA A 66 -11.17 -17.23 9.76
CA ALA A 66 -11.74 -17.38 8.43
C ALA A 66 -12.55 -16.14 8.00
N MET A 67 -13.42 -15.63 8.88
CA MET A 67 -14.21 -14.43 8.63
C MET A 67 -14.38 -13.61 9.91
N LEU A 68 -14.02 -12.34 9.84
CA LEU A 68 -14.23 -11.35 10.90
C LEU A 68 -14.94 -10.13 10.32
N GLU A 69 -16.13 -9.85 10.82
CA GLU A 69 -16.86 -8.61 10.56
C GLU A 69 -16.91 -7.79 11.84
N CYS A 70 -16.40 -6.56 11.79
CA CYS A 70 -16.41 -5.69 12.97
C CYS A 70 -16.70 -4.23 12.66
N THR A 71 -17.33 -3.50 13.58
CA THR A 71 -17.38 -2.03 13.46
C THR A 71 -16.09 -1.38 13.93
N ALA A 72 -15.52 -1.81 15.07
CA ALA A 72 -14.30 -1.22 15.60
C ALA A 72 -13.43 -2.24 16.31
N ILE A 73 -12.15 -2.25 15.96
CA ILE A 73 -11.11 -3.07 16.57
C ILE A 73 -10.01 -2.14 17.09
N ALA A 74 -9.71 -2.21 18.39
CA ALA A 74 -8.59 -1.47 18.93
C ALA A 74 -7.26 -2.20 18.67
N MET A 75 -7.20 -3.50 18.93
CA MET A 75 -6.01 -4.32 18.69
C MET A 75 -6.39 -5.70 18.16
N LEU A 76 -5.77 -6.10 17.05
CA LEU A 76 -5.92 -7.42 16.46
C LEU A 76 -4.55 -7.99 16.11
N GLU A 77 -4.22 -9.11 16.74
CA GLU A 77 -3.05 -9.91 16.43
C GLU A 77 -3.53 -11.26 15.87
N CYS A 78 -3.10 -11.59 14.65
CA CYS A 78 -3.49 -12.86 14.05
C CYS A 78 -2.41 -13.48 13.18
N THR A 79 -2.23 -14.80 13.19
CA THR A 79 -1.29 -15.41 12.23
C THR A 79 -1.86 -15.39 10.81
N ALA A 80 -3.11 -15.82 10.63
CA ALA A 80 -3.74 -15.90 9.31
C ALA A 80 -5.20 -15.43 9.33
N ILE A 81 -5.51 -14.50 8.45
CA ILE A 81 -6.86 -13.98 8.22
C ILE A 81 -7.25 -14.27 6.76
N ALA A 82 -8.34 -15.00 6.54
CA ALA A 82 -8.86 -15.19 5.19
C ALA A 82 -9.69 -13.98 4.74
N MET A 83 -10.62 -13.50 5.56
CA MET A 83 -11.42 -12.30 5.27
C MET A 83 -11.63 -11.47 6.53
N LEU A 84 -11.34 -10.17 6.42
CA LEU A 84 -11.61 -9.18 7.46
C LEU A 84 -12.31 -7.97 6.85
N GLU A 85 -13.52 -7.69 7.34
CA GLU A 85 -14.28 -6.48 7.04
C GLU A 85 -14.39 -5.64 8.32
N CYS A 86 -13.94 -4.39 8.26
CA CYS A 86 -14.03 -3.51 9.42
C CYS A 86 -14.32 -2.05 9.06
N LYS A 87 -14.96 -1.27 9.94
CA LYS A 87 -15.02 0.19 9.72
C LYS A 87 -13.77 0.89 10.24
N ALA A 88 -13.23 0.46 11.37
CA ALA A 88 -12.08 1.12 11.97
C ALA A 88 -11.19 0.11 12.70
N ILE A 89 -9.90 0.15 12.37
CA ILE A 89 -8.87 -0.62 13.08
C ILE A 89 -7.80 0.35 13.58
N ALA A 90 -7.53 0.36 14.88
CA ALA A 90 -6.44 1.16 15.42
C ALA A 90 -5.08 0.49 15.22
N MET A 91 -4.98 -0.82 15.49
CA MET A 91 -3.75 -1.59 15.29
C MET A 91 -4.08 -3.01 14.80
N LEU A 92 -3.42 -3.42 13.72
CA LEU A 92 -3.49 -4.76 13.16
C LEU A 92 -2.09 -5.28 12.89
N GLU A 93 -1.74 -6.39 13.53
CA GLU A 93 -0.54 -7.16 13.23
C GLU A 93 -0.94 -8.54 12.71
N CYS A 94 -0.44 -8.90 11.53
CA CYS A 94 -0.74 -10.20 10.95
C CYS A 94 0.41 -10.80 10.15
N THR A 95 0.54 -12.13 10.11
CA THR A 95 1.50 -12.74 9.17
C THR A 95 0.94 -12.78 7.76
N ALA A 96 -0.32 -13.20 7.58
CA ALA A 96 -0.92 -13.34 6.26
C ALA A 96 -2.39 -12.92 6.26
N ILE A 97 -2.73 -12.02 5.33
CA ILE A 97 -4.11 -11.62 5.07
C ILE A 97 -4.45 -11.90 3.61
N ALA A 98 -5.50 -12.68 3.36
CA ALA A 98 -5.97 -12.92 2.00
C ALA A 98 -6.84 -11.75 1.50
N MET A 99 -7.79 -11.27 2.29
CA MET A 99 -8.62 -10.11 1.94
C MET A 99 -8.88 -9.24 3.17
N LEU A 100 -8.61 -7.94 3.04
CA LEU A 100 -8.92 -6.91 4.03
C LEU A 100 -9.68 -5.77 3.38
N GLU A 101 -10.91 -5.54 3.84
CA GLU A 101 -11.69 -4.36 3.51
C GLU A 101 -11.85 -3.51 4.78
N CYS A 102 -11.38 -2.27 4.76
CA CYS A 102 -11.55 -1.39 5.91
C CYS A 102 -11.75 0.07 5.54
N LYS A 103 -12.58 0.83 6.27
CA LYS A 103 -12.66 2.28 6.00
C LYS A 103 -11.45 3.03 6.52
N ALA A 104 -10.99 2.72 7.72
CA ALA A 104 -9.89 3.44 8.35
C ALA A 104 -8.97 2.49 9.12
N ILE A 105 -7.68 2.55 8.80
CA ILE A 105 -6.64 1.84 9.54
C ILE A 105 -5.60 2.85 10.03
N ALA A 106 -5.37 2.89 11.34
CA ALA A 106 -4.32 3.76 11.87
C ALA A 106 -2.93 3.11 11.72
N MET A 107 -2.78 1.83 12.07
CA MET A 107 -1.53 1.09 11.85
C MET A 107 -1.80 -0.33 11.39
N LEU A 108 -1.13 -0.74 10.31
CA LEU A 108 -1.15 -2.10 9.79
C LEU A 108 0.28 -2.61 9.59
N GLY A 109 0.65 -3.64 10.35
CA GLY A 109 1.87 -4.41 10.13
C GLY A 109 1.52 -5.79 9.56
N CYS A 110 2.01 -6.14 8.38
CA CYS A 110 1.76 -7.47 7.83
C CYS A 110 2.87 -8.02 6.95
N THR A 111 3.24 -9.30 7.11
CA THR A 111 4.22 -9.91 6.19
C THR A 111 3.65 -10.00 4.77
N ALA A 112 2.45 -10.54 4.60
CA ALA A 112 1.88 -10.76 3.27
C ALA A 112 0.39 -10.39 3.21
N ILE A 113 0.04 -9.52 2.27
CA ILE A 113 -1.35 -9.17 1.96
C ILE A 113 -1.63 -9.50 0.50
N ALA A 114 -2.64 -10.34 0.25
CA ALA A 114 -3.05 -10.60 -1.13
C ALA A 114 -3.92 -9.47 -1.69
N MET A 115 -4.90 -8.98 -0.92
CA MET A 115 -5.78 -7.89 -1.32
C MET A 115 -6.12 -6.99 -0.14
N LEU A 116 -5.91 -5.69 -0.30
CA LEU A 116 -6.28 -4.65 0.66
C LEU A 116 -7.06 -3.55 -0.05
N GLU A 117 -8.31 -3.36 0.37
CA GLU A 117 -9.15 -2.22 -0.01
C GLU A 117 -9.35 -1.33 1.21
N CYS A 118 -9.01 -0.04 1.09
CA CYS A 118 -9.18 0.89 2.19
C CYS A 118 -9.58 2.31 1.76
N THR A 119 -10.31 3.04 2.60
CA THR A 119 -10.48 4.49 2.35
C THR A 119 -9.27 5.28 2.86
N ALA A 120 -8.79 4.99 4.07
CA ALA A 120 -7.70 5.74 4.68
C ALA A 120 -6.77 4.85 5.50
N ILE A 121 -5.47 4.93 5.22
CA ILE A 121 -4.41 4.29 5.98
C ILE A 121 -3.45 5.36 6.47
N ALA A 122 -3.24 5.43 7.79
CA ALA A 122 -2.22 6.34 8.32
C ALA A 122 -0.81 5.74 8.22
N MET A 123 -0.63 4.46 8.55
CA MET A 123 0.65 3.75 8.39
C MET A 123 0.42 2.29 7.97
N LEU A 124 1.12 1.87 6.91
CA LEU A 124 1.21 0.48 6.48
C LEU A 124 2.68 0.08 6.35
N GLU A 125 3.06 -0.96 7.11
CA GLU A 125 4.35 -1.62 7.01
C GLU A 125 4.13 -3.07 6.52
N CYS A 126 4.79 -3.44 5.41
CA CYS A 126 4.65 -4.78 4.86
C CYS A 126 5.89 -5.36 4.20
N THR A 127 5.95 -6.69 4.10
CA THR A 127 6.94 -7.33 3.22
C THR A 127 6.43 -7.43 1.79
N ALA A 128 5.21 -7.91 1.60
CA ALA A 128 4.64 -8.11 0.28
C ALA A 128 3.15 -7.75 0.22
N VAL A 129 2.77 -6.99 -0.81
CA VAL A 129 1.37 -6.75 -1.16
C VAL A 129 1.14 -7.09 -2.63
N ALA A 130 0.16 -7.95 -2.91
CA ALA A 130 -0.19 -8.27 -4.29
C ALA A 130 -1.10 -7.19 -4.90
N MET A 131 -2.13 -6.75 -4.18
CA MET A 131 -3.03 -5.68 -4.63
C MET A 131 -3.40 -4.76 -3.46
N LEU A 132 -3.21 -3.45 -3.67
CA LEU A 132 -3.57 -2.39 -2.73
C LEU A 132 -4.40 -1.33 -3.45
N GLU A 133 -5.65 -1.18 -3.07
CA GLU A 133 -6.51 -0.09 -3.50
C GLU A 133 -6.82 0.79 -2.30
N CYS A 134 -6.49 2.09 -2.39
CA CYS A 134 -6.76 3.01 -1.30
C CYS A 134 -7.11 4.42 -1.77
N THR A 135 -8.00 5.13 -1.07
CA THR A 135 -8.20 6.56 -1.39
C THR A 135 -7.04 7.41 -0.87
N ALA A 136 -6.59 7.18 0.36
CA ALA A 136 -5.55 8.00 0.98
C ALA A 136 -4.59 7.17 1.85
N ILE A 137 -3.29 7.34 1.61
CA ILE A 137 -2.22 6.75 2.40
C ILE A 137 -1.30 7.86 2.90
N ALA A 138 -1.11 7.96 4.20
CA ALA A 138 -0.14 8.91 4.75
C ALA A 138 1.30 8.37 4.71
N MET A 139 1.51 7.11 5.07
CA MET A 139 2.82 6.46 5.01
C MET A 139 2.67 4.99 4.60
N LEU A 140 3.42 4.59 3.58
CA LEU A 140 3.55 3.19 3.13
C LEU A 140 5.01 2.81 3.06
N GLU A 141 5.40 1.81 3.83
CA GLU A 141 6.70 1.16 3.74
C GLU A 141 6.48 -0.30 3.35
N CYS A 142 6.99 -0.70 2.18
CA CYS A 142 6.83 -2.09 1.75
C CYS A 142 7.98 -2.59 0.90
N THR A 143 8.47 -3.81 1.17
CA THR A 143 9.56 -4.37 0.35
C THR A 143 9.11 -4.60 -1.10
N ALA A 144 7.97 -5.26 -1.32
CA ALA A 144 7.48 -5.57 -2.66
C ALA A 144 5.98 -5.29 -2.81
N ILE A 145 5.62 -4.53 -3.84
CA ILE A 145 4.23 -4.26 -4.20
C ILE A 145 4.03 -4.63 -5.67
N ALA A 146 3.06 -5.51 -5.96
CA ALA A 146 2.76 -5.88 -7.34
C ALA A 146 1.82 -4.86 -8.00
N MET A 147 0.76 -4.43 -7.34
CA MET A 147 -0.15 -3.40 -7.84
C MET A 147 -0.59 -2.47 -6.71
N LEU A 148 -0.47 -1.17 -6.93
CA LEU A 148 -0.98 -0.11 -6.07
C LEU A 148 -1.79 0.89 -6.88
N GLU A 149 -3.06 1.02 -6.55
CA GLU A 149 -3.94 2.07 -7.05
C GLU A 149 -4.31 2.99 -5.87
N CYS A 150 -3.96 4.28 -5.96
CA CYS A 150 -4.28 5.20 -4.90
C CYS A 150 -4.53 6.63 -5.36
N THR A 151 -5.57 7.28 -4.82
CA THR A 151 -5.81 8.69 -5.16
C THR A 151 -4.70 9.59 -4.60
N ALA A 152 -4.36 9.47 -3.32
CA ALA A 152 -3.38 10.34 -2.68
C ALA A 152 -2.43 9.57 -1.77
N ILE A 153 -1.14 9.72 -2.01
CA ILE A 153 -0.08 9.14 -1.17
C ILE A 153 0.86 10.27 -0.73
N ALA A 154 1.05 10.40 0.58
CA ALA A 154 1.96 11.41 1.12
C ALA A 154 3.42 10.92 1.14
N MET A 155 3.67 9.67 1.54
CA MET A 155 5.00 9.07 1.52
C MET A 155 4.90 7.59 1.16
N LEU A 156 5.73 7.16 0.22
CA LEU A 156 5.89 5.76 -0.15
C LEU A 156 7.37 5.39 -0.23
N GLU A 157 7.75 4.35 0.49
CA GLU A 157 9.07 3.73 0.44
C GLU A 157 8.93 2.27 -0.02
N CYS A 158 9.67 1.89 -1.06
CA CYS A 158 9.72 0.50 -1.49
C CYS A 158 11.06 0.00 -2.03
N THR A 159 11.24 -1.33 -2.04
CA THR A 159 12.33 -1.93 -2.82
C THR A 159 11.90 -2.21 -4.25
N ALA A 160 10.72 -2.81 -4.46
CA ALA A 160 10.23 -3.15 -5.78
C ALA A 160 8.74 -2.84 -5.94
N MET A 161 8.41 -2.15 -7.04
CA MET A 161 7.05 -1.83 -7.46
C MET A 161 6.83 -2.32 -8.89
N ALA A 162 5.86 -3.20 -9.11
CA ALA A 162 5.55 -3.63 -10.48
C ALA A 162 4.64 -2.62 -11.20
N MET A 163 3.58 -2.14 -10.54
CA MET A 163 2.66 -1.15 -11.09
C MET A 163 2.17 -0.21 -9.98
N LEU A 164 2.29 1.09 -10.23
CA LEU A 164 1.74 2.16 -9.40
C LEU A 164 0.87 3.08 -10.26
N GLU A 165 -0.38 3.23 -9.88
CA GLU A 165 -1.31 4.23 -10.42
C GLU A 165 -1.71 5.21 -9.32
N CYS A 166 -1.54 6.52 -9.56
CA CYS A 166 -2.01 7.53 -8.62
C CYS A 166 -2.52 8.85 -9.20
N THR A 167 -3.29 9.59 -8.41
CA THR A 167 -3.60 10.99 -8.75
C THR A 167 -2.55 11.94 -8.19
N ALA A 168 -2.17 11.78 -6.93
CA ALA A 168 -1.21 12.66 -6.27
C ALA A 168 -0.22 11.88 -5.39
N MET A 169 1.07 12.15 -5.59
CA MET A 169 2.16 11.63 -4.79
C MET A 169 3.03 12.79 -4.29
N ALA A 170 3.19 12.92 -2.98
CA ALA A 170 4.08 13.94 -2.43
C ALA A 170 5.55 13.48 -2.42
N MET A 171 5.83 12.26 -1.96
CA MET A 171 7.18 11.70 -1.93
C MET A 171 7.15 10.20 -2.22
N LEU A 172 7.99 9.78 -3.16
CA LEU A 172 8.20 8.38 -3.51
C LEU A 172 9.69 8.08 -3.56
N GLU A 173 10.14 7.16 -2.70
CA GLU A 173 11.46 6.57 -2.72
C GLU A 173 11.33 5.09 -3.09
N CYS A 174 11.98 4.64 -4.16
CA CYS A 174 11.97 3.22 -4.47
C CYS A 174 13.23 2.74 -5.18
N THR A 175 13.66 1.50 -4.95
CA THR A 175 14.83 0.98 -5.69
C THR A 175 14.47 0.69 -7.16
N ALA A 176 13.35 0.01 -7.42
CA ALA A 176 12.97 -0.37 -8.77
C ALA A 176 11.46 -0.25 -9.02
N ILE A 177 11.10 0.43 -10.11
CA ILE A 177 9.72 0.58 -10.56
C ILE A 177 9.60 0.09 -12.02
N ALA A 178 8.71 -0.87 -12.27
CA ALA A 178 8.47 -1.32 -13.64
C ALA A 178 7.52 -0.36 -14.40
N MET A 179 6.41 0.04 -13.79
CA MET A 179 5.47 1.00 -14.37
C MET A 179 4.94 1.96 -13.31
N LEU A 180 5.02 3.25 -13.59
CA LEU A 180 4.43 4.32 -12.79
C LEU A 180 3.59 5.20 -13.68
N GLU A 181 2.30 5.29 -13.38
CA GLU A 181 1.37 6.26 -13.95
C GLU A 181 0.85 7.15 -12.82
N CYS A 182 1.15 8.46 -12.87
CA CYS A 182 0.60 9.35 -11.85
C CYS A 182 0.33 10.75 -12.37
N THR A 183 -0.80 11.34 -12.00
CA THR A 183 -1.14 12.68 -12.50
C THR A 183 -0.16 13.74 -11.98
N ALA A 184 0.13 13.75 -10.67
CA ALA A 184 1.04 14.71 -10.07
C ALA A 184 1.99 14.04 -9.08
N VAL A 185 3.28 14.31 -9.24
CA VAL A 185 4.33 13.83 -8.34
C VAL A 185 5.22 15.01 -7.94
N ALA A 186 5.34 15.26 -6.64
CA ALA A 186 6.18 16.36 -6.14
C ALA A 186 7.66 15.96 -6.06
N MET A 187 7.96 14.78 -5.54
CA MET A 187 9.33 14.26 -5.46
C MET A 187 9.35 12.76 -5.74
N LEU A 188 10.20 12.36 -6.68
CA LEU A 188 10.47 10.96 -7.01
C LEU A 188 11.97 10.71 -6.97
N GLU A 189 12.41 9.85 -6.05
CA GLU A 189 13.76 9.31 -6.00
C GLU A 189 13.69 7.82 -6.34
N CYS A 190 14.36 7.41 -7.42
CA CYS A 190 14.37 6.00 -7.80
C CYS A 190 15.65 5.56 -8.50
N THR A 191 16.21 4.40 -8.13
CA THR A 191 17.39 3.89 -8.84
C THR A 191 17.04 3.51 -10.28
N ALA A 192 16.00 2.71 -10.50
CA ALA A 192 15.66 2.20 -11.83
C ALA A 192 14.16 2.28 -12.12
N ILE A 193 13.79 2.96 -13.21
CA ILE A 193 12.42 3.05 -13.70
C ILE A 193 12.34 2.50 -15.13
N ALA A 194 11.48 1.52 -15.39
CA ALA A 194 11.29 1.04 -16.76
C ALA A 194 10.34 1.94 -17.57
N MET A 195 9.18 2.29 -17.02
CA MET A 195 8.24 3.23 -17.64
C MET A 195 7.69 4.21 -16.60
N LEU A 196 7.73 5.50 -16.95
CA LEU A 196 7.16 6.59 -16.16
C LEU A 196 6.26 7.44 -17.05
N GLU A 197 4.98 7.51 -16.71
CA GLU A 197 4.01 8.43 -17.28
C GLU A 197 3.52 9.38 -16.19
N CYS A 198 3.71 10.69 -16.40
CA CYS A 198 3.26 11.68 -15.43
C CYS A 198 2.80 12.99 -16.06
N THR A 199 1.66 13.54 -15.65
CA THR A 199 1.24 14.85 -16.15
C THR A 199 2.13 15.96 -15.60
N ALA A 200 2.37 16.01 -14.29
CA ALA A 200 3.18 17.04 -13.65
C ALA A 200 4.17 16.45 -12.65
N MET A 201 5.47 16.60 -12.94
CA MET A 201 6.57 16.22 -12.06
C MET A 201 7.31 17.47 -11.58
N ALA A 202 7.42 17.67 -10.26
CA ALA A 202 8.21 18.79 -9.74
C ALA A 202 9.71 18.43 -9.64
N MET A 203 10.05 17.26 -9.13
CA MET A 203 11.44 16.79 -9.03
C MET A 203 11.53 15.28 -9.30
N LEU A 204 12.44 14.90 -10.21
CA LEU A 204 12.81 13.52 -10.47
C LEU A 204 14.32 13.35 -10.30
N GLU A 205 14.71 12.49 -9.37
CA GLU A 205 16.07 11.97 -9.19
C GLU A 205 16.11 10.49 -9.55
N CYS A 206 16.97 10.10 -10.50
CA CYS A 206 17.16 8.69 -10.81
C CYS A 206 18.56 8.27 -11.28
N THR A 207 18.88 6.99 -11.13
CA THR A 207 20.05 6.45 -11.83
C THR A 207 19.69 6.15 -13.28
N ALA A 208 18.64 5.38 -13.54
CA ALA A 208 18.27 4.99 -14.89
C ALA A 208 16.77 5.02 -15.13
N ILE A 209 16.38 5.53 -16.30
CA ILE A 209 15.00 5.43 -16.80
C ILE A 209 14.96 5.02 -18.27
N ALA A 210 14.16 4.00 -18.59
CA ALA A 210 14.06 3.50 -19.97
C ALA A 210 13.07 4.32 -20.81
N MET A 211 11.88 4.64 -20.29
CA MET A 211 10.91 5.51 -20.95
C MET A 211 10.33 6.53 -19.97
N LEU A 212 10.34 7.80 -20.38
CA LEU A 212 9.71 8.90 -19.65
C LEU A 212 8.76 9.65 -20.58
N GLU A 213 7.48 9.66 -20.23
CA GLU A 213 6.45 10.51 -20.83
C GLU A 213 5.94 11.50 -19.79
N CYS A 214 5.95 12.80 -20.14
CA CYS A 214 5.39 13.81 -19.26
C CYS A 214 4.76 15.03 -19.94
N THR A 215 3.82 15.68 -19.26
CA THR A 215 3.35 16.99 -19.75
C THR A 215 4.27 18.10 -19.27
N ALA A 216 4.58 18.16 -17.97
CA ALA A 216 5.44 19.18 -17.37
C ALA A 216 6.46 18.59 -16.41
N MET A 217 7.69 19.09 -16.46
CA MET A 217 8.77 18.73 -15.54
C MET A 217 9.58 19.97 -15.14
N ALA A 218 9.74 20.20 -13.83
CA ALA A 218 10.50 21.35 -13.32
C ALA A 218 11.98 21.02 -13.09
N MET A 219 12.30 19.94 -12.37
CA MET A 219 13.68 19.50 -12.12
C MET A 219 13.88 18.04 -12.48
N LEU A 220 15.00 17.76 -13.17
CA LEU A 220 15.37 16.43 -13.61
C LEU A 220 16.87 16.18 -13.38
N GLU A 221 17.17 15.22 -12.53
CA GLU A 221 18.51 14.70 -12.29
C GLU A 221 18.49 13.19 -12.56
N CYS A 222 18.93 12.75 -13.75
CA CYS A 222 18.95 11.33 -14.04
C CYS A 222 20.15 10.89 -14.86
N THR A 223 20.95 9.94 -14.34
CA THR A 223 22.23 9.62 -14.98
C THR A 223 22.05 9.01 -16.38
N ALA A 224 21.11 8.08 -16.56
CA ALA A 224 20.90 7.41 -17.85
C ALA A 224 19.44 7.44 -18.29
N MET A 225 19.20 7.87 -19.54
CA MET A 225 17.86 7.93 -20.12
C MET A 225 17.83 7.44 -21.57
N ALA A 226 16.96 6.47 -21.86
CA ALA A 226 16.87 5.91 -23.22
C ALA A 226 15.84 6.65 -24.11
N MET A 227 14.66 7.00 -23.59
CA MET A 227 13.64 7.78 -24.31
C MET A 227 12.96 8.83 -23.40
N LEU A 228 12.69 10.02 -23.95
CA LEU A 228 12.06 11.16 -23.27
C LEU A 228 11.05 11.83 -24.22
N GLU A 229 9.80 11.89 -23.81
CA GLU A 229 8.73 12.65 -24.43
C GLU A 229 8.10 13.59 -23.40
N CYS A 230 8.57 14.84 -23.34
CA CYS A 230 8.02 15.87 -22.43
C CYS A 230 7.66 17.16 -23.17
N THR A 231 6.43 17.67 -22.96
CA THR A 231 5.86 18.76 -23.79
C THR A 231 6.18 20.18 -23.29
N ALA A 232 6.10 20.47 -22.00
CA ALA A 232 6.42 21.77 -21.41
C ALA A 232 7.87 21.77 -20.87
N LYS A 233 8.79 22.41 -21.61
CA LYS A 233 10.23 22.44 -21.33
C LYS A 233 10.78 23.78 -20.83
N SER A 234 9.93 24.77 -20.56
CA SER A 234 10.35 26.17 -20.37
C SER A 234 11.24 26.40 -19.15
N ASP A 235 11.21 25.52 -18.15
CA ASP A 235 11.90 25.69 -16.87
C ASP A 235 12.71 24.45 -16.43
N LEU A 236 12.98 23.54 -17.38
CA LEU A 236 13.64 22.26 -17.09
C LEU A 236 15.13 22.47 -16.77
N ILE A 237 15.52 22.24 -15.52
CA ILE A 237 16.92 22.17 -15.10
C ILE A 237 17.39 20.70 -15.23
N ILE A 238 18.38 20.45 -16.09
CA ILE A 238 19.00 19.13 -16.28
C ILE A 238 20.43 19.18 -15.75
N THR A 239 20.72 18.45 -14.67
CA THR A 239 22.07 18.45 -14.07
C THR A 239 23.02 17.44 -14.74
N GLN A 240 22.49 16.33 -15.27
CA GLN A 240 23.21 15.29 -16.03
C GLN A 240 22.18 14.40 -16.74
N ALA A 241 22.38 14.09 -18.04
CA ALA A 241 21.61 13.08 -18.77
C ALA A 241 22.47 12.45 -19.88
N PHE A 242 22.70 11.14 -19.82
CA PHE A 242 23.39 10.38 -20.87
C PHE A 242 22.38 9.62 -21.76
N VAL A 243 22.37 9.91 -23.06
CA VAL A 243 21.53 9.21 -24.06
C VAL A 243 22.30 8.03 -24.63
N THR A 244 21.91 6.81 -24.29
CA THR A 244 22.53 5.58 -24.80
C THR A 244 21.68 4.91 -25.88
N LYS A 245 21.62 5.51 -27.09
CA LYS A 245 21.47 4.74 -28.35
C LYS A 245 21.82 5.57 -29.59
N ASN A 246 22.71 5.00 -30.39
CA ASN A 246 23.34 5.58 -31.58
C ASN A 246 22.39 5.58 -32.80
N GLU A 247 21.20 6.16 -32.68
CA GLU A 247 20.30 6.40 -33.82
C GLU A 247 20.30 7.88 -34.25
N PRO A 248 20.79 8.22 -35.46
CA PRO A 248 20.94 9.61 -35.90
C PRO A 248 19.60 10.37 -36.05
N LEU A 249 18.46 9.67 -36.08
CA LEU A 249 17.13 10.28 -36.16
C LEU A 249 16.61 10.74 -34.78
N LEU A 250 16.86 9.98 -33.72
CA LEU A 250 16.50 10.35 -32.34
C LEU A 250 17.37 11.51 -31.85
N ARG A 251 18.66 11.49 -32.21
CA ARG A 251 19.60 12.60 -31.95
C ARG A 251 19.11 13.94 -32.49
N ASN A 252 18.59 13.95 -33.73
CA ASN A 252 18.08 15.16 -34.38
C ASN A 252 16.76 15.66 -33.76
N ARG A 253 15.86 14.76 -33.32
CA ARG A 253 14.63 15.16 -32.62
C ARG A 253 14.92 15.72 -31.23
N PHE A 254 15.83 15.10 -30.48
CA PHE A 254 16.25 15.60 -29.18
C PHE A 254 16.99 16.94 -29.28
N GLN A 255 18.02 17.06 -30.13
CA GLN A 255 18.74 18.35 -30.29
C GLN A 255 17.81 19.49 -30.71
N LYS A 256 16.79 19.23 -31.53
CA LYS A 256 15.82 20.24 -31.95
C LYS A 256 14.91 20.71 -30.81
N SER A 257 14.68 19.83 -29.83
CA SER A 257 13.84 20.10 -28.66
C SER A 257 14.61 20.73 -27.50
N LEU A 258 15.94 20.75 -27.56
CA LEU A 258 16.86 21.31 -26.56
C LEU A 258 17.34 22.74 -26.88
N LEU A 259 16.93 23.33 -28.01
CA LEU A 259 17.40 24.65 -28.47
C LEU A 259 17.03 25.84 -27.55
N ASN A 260 16.31 25.60 -26.45
CA ASN A 260 15.93 26.59 -25.44
C ASN A 260 16.40 26.22 -24.00
N ILE A 261 17.29 25.25 -23.82
CA ILE A 261 17.70 24.74 -22.49
C ILE A 261 19.23 24.83 -22.37
N ASP A 262 19.75 25.38 -21.26
CA ASP A 262 21.17 25.31 -20.90
C ASP A 262 21.50 23.87 -20.49
N ILE A 263 22.38 23.19 -21.24
CA ILE A 263 22.74 21.78 -21.02
C ILE A 263 24.25 21.61 -21.07
N ASP A 264 24.84 21.08 -20.00
CA ASP A 264 26.18 20.50 -20.03
C ASP A 264 26.11 19.06 -20.57
N LEU A 265 26.18 18.93 -21.90
CA LEU A 265 26.08 17.64 -22.58
C LEU A 265 27.45 16.94 -22.61
N VAL A 266 27.66 15.93 -21.77
CA VAL A 266 28.86 15.07 -21.87
C VAL A 266 28.58 13.93 -22.86
N MET A 267 29.04 14.08 -24.10
CA MET A 267 29.05 12.99 -25.08
C MET A 267 30.27 12.08 -24.85
N LEU A 268 30.04 10.86 -24.39
CA LEU A 268 31.01 9.77 -24.53
C LEU A 268 30.80 9.08 -25.88
N ILE A 269 31.84 9.13 -26.73
CA ILE A 269 31.92 8.52 -28.06
C ILE A 269 32.04 7.00 -27.94
#